data_AF-A0A519LGE1-F1
#
_entry.id   AF-A0A519LGE1-F1
#
_cell.length_a   1.000
_cell.length_b   1.000
_cell.length_c   1.000
_cell.angle_alpha   90.00
_cell.angle_beta   90.00
_cell.angle_gamma   90.00
#
_symmetry.space_group_name_H-M   'P 1'
#
loop_
_entity.id
_entity.type
_entity.pdbx_description
1 polymer ?
#
loop_
_entity_poly.entity_id
_entity_poly.type
_entity_poly.pdbx_seq_one_letter_code
_entity_poly.pdbx_strand_id
1 'polypeptide(L)'
;MKKLLLTLTIVAAFHNISAQEITLDKIYSGYYRGKGIAGITSMKNGENYLVIEQGGIAKYSYKTSEKEGNLVDGNFESYEFSDDESKILLLKQSQPIYRHSFLGIYDVKD
;
A
#
# COMPACT_ATOMS: atom_id res chain seq x y z
N MET A 1 18.23 -40.84 34.65
CA MET A 1 18.81 -39.68 33.91
C MET A 1 18.97 -39.96 32.42
N LYS A 2 19.66 -41.04 31.99
CA LYS A 2 19.85 -41.37 30.55
C LYS A 2 18.54 -41.51 29.74
N LYS A 3 17.49 -42.11 30.34
CA LYS A 3 16.17 -42.23 29.70
C LYS A 3 15.48 -40.87 29.49
N LEU A 4 15.67 -39.92 30.41
CA LEU A 4 15.13 -38.56 30.33
C LEU A 4 15.86 -37.72 29.27
N LEU A 5 17.17 -37.92 29.17
CA LEU A 5 18.02 -37.30 28.15
C LEU A 5 17.62 -37.77 26.75
N LEU A 6 17.35 -39.08 26.60
CA LEU A 6 16.89 -39.67 25.34
C LEU A 6 15.53 -39.12 24.90
N THR A 7 14.54 -39.03 25.81
CA THR A 7 13.24 -38.42 25.50
C THR A 7 13.36 -36.95 25.12
N LEU A 8 14.25 -36.19 25.77
CA LEU A 8 14.46 -34.78 25.47
C LEU A 8 15.07 -34.57 24.06
N THR A 9 16.03 -35.41 23.66
CA THR A 9 16.57 -35.39 22.28
C THR A 9 15.54 -35.76 21.22
N ILE A 10 14.64 -36.71 21.51
CA ILE A 10 13.59 -37.11 20.56
C ILE A 10 12.60 -35.95 20.37
N VAL A 11 12.17 -35.29 21.45
CA VAL A 11 11.29 -34.12 21.38
C VAL A 11 11.94 -32.95 20.62
N ALA A 12 13.23 -32.70 20.82
CA ALA A 12 13.97 -31.66 20.09
C ALA A 12 14.08 -31.96 18.58
N ALA A 13 14.19 -33.23 18.18
CA ALA A 13 14.24 -33.62 16.77
C ALA A 13 12.93 -33.34 16.01
N PHE A 14 11.78 -33.40 16.69
CA PHE A 14 10.46 -33.13 16.08
C PHE A 14 10.08 -31.64 16.00
N HIS A 15 10.83 -30.73 16.63
CA HIS A 15 10.53 -29.28 16.60
C HIS A 15 10.82 -28.61 15.25
N ASN A 16 11.50 -29.27 14.31
CA ASN A 16 11.93 -28.68 13.03
C ASN A 16 10.97 -28.93 11.84
N ILE A 17 9.77 -29.49 12.06
CA ILE A 17 8.90 -29.97 10.95
C ILE A 17 7.86 -28.94 10.48
N SER A 18 7.66 -27.82 11.17
CA SER A 18 6.59 -26.85 10.83
C SER A 18 7.08 -25.63 10.06
N ALA A 19 7.79 -25.82 8.95
CA ALA A 19 8.12 -24.72 8.04
C ALA A 19 6.92 -24.34 7.17
N GLN A 20 6.69 -23.04 6.97
CA GLN A 20 5.62 -22.55 6.10
C GLN A 20 5.91 -22.93 4.64
N GLU A 21 4.96 -23.60 3.99
CA GLU A 21 5.04 -23.94 2.57
C GLU A 21 4.95 -22.68 1.70
N ILE A 22 5.94 -22.49 0.83
CA ILE A 22 5.99 -21.42 -0.18
C ILE A 22 5.47 -21.99 -1.50
N THR A 23 4.39 -21.41 -2.01
CA THR A 23 3.77 -21.80 -3.27
C THR A 23 3.82 -20.67 -4.29
N LEU A 24 3.80 -21.03 -5.58
CA LEU A 24 3.81 -20.06 -6.67
C LEU A 24 2.60 -19.11 -6.61
N ASP A 25 1.43 -19.65 -6.24
CA ASP A 25 0.19 -18.90 -6.04
C ASP A 25 0.32 -17.83 -4.93
N LYS A 26 0.93 -18.17 -3.78
CA LYS A 26 1.19 -17.20 -2.70
C LYS A 26 2.19 -16.12 -3.11
N ILE A 27 3.17 -16.47 -3.96
CA ILE A 27 4.14 -15.49 -4.48
C ILE A 27 3.43 -14.46 -5.37
N TYR A 28 2.59 -14.90 -6.31
CA TYR A 28 1.94 -14.00 -7.28
C TYR A 28 0.70 -13.29 -6.73
N SER A 29 -0.01 -13.85 -5.75
CA SER A 29 -1.17 -13.21 -5.12
C SER A 29 -0.82 -12.02 -4.24
N GLY A 30 0.46 -11.80 -3.93
CA GLY A 30 0.90 -10.78 -2.99
C GLY A 30 0.69 -11.17 -1.52
N TYR A 31 0.46 -12.47 -1.22
CA TYR A 31 0.30 -12.98 0.14
C TYR A 31 1.45 -12.56 1.08
N TYR A 32 2.67 -12.48 0.55
CA TYR A 32 3.86 -12.09 1.30
C TYR A 32 4.16 -10.57 1.27
N ARG A 33 3.31 -9.75 0.61
CA ARG A 33 3.51 -8.30 0.55
C ARG A 33 3.23 -7.70 1.93
N GLY A 34 4.18 -6.89 2.44
CA GLY A 34 3.99 -6.15 3.68
C GLY A 34 2.77 -5.23 3.59
N LYS A 35 1.98 -5.17 4.67
CA LYS A 35 0.88 -4.22 4.79
C LYS A 35 1.45 -2.84 5.12
N GLY A 36 1.07 -1.84 4.34
CA GLY A 36 1.48 -0.46 4.52
C GLY A 36 0.61 0.47 3.67
N ILE A 37 0.77 1.76 3.90
CA ILE A 37 0.11 2.78 3.10
C ILE A 37 1.05 3.13 1.94
N ALA A 38 0.62 2.87 0.71
CA ALA A 38 1.38 3.21 -0.48
C ALA A 38 0.96 4.59 -1.00
N GLY A 39 1.92 5.41 -1.44
CA GLY A 39 1.63 6.68 -2.11
C GLY A 39 0.99 7.72 -1.19
N ILE A 40 1.68 8.07 -0.10
CA ILE A 40 1.29 9.19 0.77
C ILE A 40 1.84 10.50 0.18
N THR A 41 0.98 11.50 0.01
CA THR A 41 1.38 12.88 -0.31
C THR A 41 0.99 13.80 0.84
N SER A 42 1.96 14.48 1.43
CA SER A 42 1.71 15.50 2.47
C SER A 42 1.07 16.75 1.86
N MET A 43 0.05 17.30 2.53
CA MET A 43 -0.53 18.59 2.15
C MET A 43 0.29 19.74 2.76
N LYS A 44 0.24 20.92 2.13
CA LYS A 44 0.96 22.12 2.62
C LYS A 44 0.55 22.59 4.00
N ASN A 45 -0.66 22.26 4.46
CA ASN A 45 -1.09 22.60 5.82
C ASN A 45 -0.25 21.90 6.91
N GLY A 46 0.52 20.85 6.55
CA GLY A 46 1.37 20.10 7.47
C GLY A 46 0.61 19.17 8.43
N GLU A 47 -0.71 19.13 8.35
CA GLU A 47 -1.58 18.38 9.27
C GLU A 47 -2.18 17.14 8.63
N ASN A 48 -2.29 17.15 7.29
CA ASN A 48 -2.95 16.10 6.53
C ASN A 48 -2.04 15.47 5.47
N TYR A 49 -2.41 14.25 5.11
CA TYR A 49 -1.88 13.58 3.95
C TYR A 49 -2.97 12.91 3.13
N LEU A 50 -2.65 12.68 1.86
CA LEU A 50 -3.56 12.11 0.89
C LEU A 50 -3.09 10.74 0.44
N VAL A 51 -4.05 9.84 0.22
CA VAL A 51 -3.84 8.49 -0.28
C VAL A 51 -4.88 8.21 -1.35
N ILE A 52 -4.46 7.60 -2.46
CA ILE A 52 -5.41 7.06 -3.44
C ILE A 52 -6.03 5.79 -2.87
N GLU A 53 -7.34 5.81 -2.73
CA GLU A 53 -8.14 4.66 -2.31
C GLU A 53 -9.18 4.33 -3.37
N GLN A 54 -9.78 3.15 -3.23
CA GLN A 54 -10.96 2.83 -4.01
C GLN A 54 -12.09 3.82 -3.67
N GLY A 55 -12.52 4.60 -4.66
CA GLY A 55 -13.57 5.60 -4.51
C GLY A 55 -13.09 7.04 -4.33
N GLY A 56 -11.78 7.29 -4.18
CA GLY A 56 -11.28 8.67 -4.28
C GLY A 56 -9.88 8.90 -3.73
N ILE A 57 -9.50 10.17 -3.70
CA ILE A 57 -8.29 10.64 -3.01
C ILE A 57 -8.70 10.95 -1.56
N ALA A 58 -8.40 10.02 -0.66
CA ALA A 58 -8.74 10.10 0.75
C ALA A 58 -7.79 11.03 1.50
N LYS A 59 -8.34 11.87 2.38
CA LYS A 59 -7.59 12.75 3.28
C LYS A 59 -7.54 12.17 4.68
N TYR A 60 -6.35 12.11 5.24
CA TYR A 60 -6.06 11.57 6.55
C TYR A 60 -5.40 12.62 7.45
N SER A 61 -5.63 12.53 8.75
CA SER A 61 -4.90 13.32 9.75
C SER A 61 -3.59 12.64 10.11
N TYR A 62 -2.47 13.37 10.14
CA TYR A 62 -1.23 12.86 10.73
C TYR A 62 -1.38 12.63 12.24
N LYS A 63 -2.17 13.45 12.92
CA LYS A 63 -2.29 13.43 14.38
C LYS A 63 -3.07 12.22 14.87
N THR A 64 -4.21 11.92 14.24
CA THR A 64 -5.09 10.83 14.68
C THR A 64 -4.96 9.57 13.83
N SER A 65 -4.35 9.66 12.63
CA SER A 65 -4.35 8.59 11.62
C SER A 65 -5.76 8.20 11.12
N GLU A 66 -6.75 9.05 11.36
CA GLU A 66 -8.14 8.81 10.92
C GLU A 66 -8.41 9.45 9.55
N LYS A 67 -9.31 8.83 8.79
CA LYS A 67 -9.81 9.35 7.51
C LYS A 67 -10.79 10.48 7.79
N GLU A 68 -10.47 11.69 7.33
CA GLU A 68 -11.33 12.87 7.46
C GLU A 68 -12.33 13.02 6.30
N GLY A 69 -12.18 12.21 5.25
CA GLY A 69 -13.06 12.22 4.08
C GLY A 69 -12.28 12.01 2.78
N ASN A 70 -12.95 12.20 1.65
CA ASN A 70 -12.29 12.28 0.36
C ASN A 70 -12.14 13.75 -0.03
N LEU A 71 -10.96 14.11 -0.55
CA LEU A 71 -10.75 15.38 -1.21
C LEU A 71 -11.44 15.39 -2.58
N VAL A 72 -11.29 14.29 -3.34
CA VAL A 72 -11.94 14.10 -4.64
C VAL A 72 -12.47 12.68 -4.72
N ASP A 73 -13.78 12.54 -4.97
CA ASP A 73 -14.39 11.25 -5.26
C ASP A 73 -14.13 10.80 -6.70
N GLY A 74 -13.88 9.50 -6.88
CA GLY A 74 -13.64 8.89 -8.19
C GLY A 74 -12.62 7.76 -8.15
N ASN A 75 -12.20 7.28 -9.33
CA ASN A 75 -11.11 6.33 -9.47
C ASN A 75 -10.00 7.00 -10.27
N PHE A 76 -8.80 7.02 -9.69
CA PHE A 76 -7.64 7.71 -10.26
C PHE A 76 -6.41 6.82 -10.12
N GLU A 77 -5.54 6.84 -11.13
CA GLU A 77 -4.25 6.15 -11.10
C GLU A 77 -3.16 6.99 -10.44
N SER A 78 -3.26 8.32 -10.56
CA SER A 78 -2.33 9.28 -9.96
C SER A 78 -2.99 10.67 -9.86
N TYR A 79 -2.35 11.58 -9.14
CA TYR A 79 -2.71 13.00 -9.13
C TYR A 79 -1.48 13.86 -8.86
N GLU A 80 -1.59 15.14 -9.21
CA GLU A 80 -0.59 16.15 -8.91
C GLU A 80 -1.28 17.48 -8.59
N PHE A 81 -0.81 18.17 -7.56
CA PHE A 81 -1.31 19.50 -7.22
C PHE A 81 -0.61 20.57 -8.04
N SER A 82 -1.29 21.69 -8.27
CA SER A 82 -0.62 22.94 -8.59
C SER A 82 0.32 23.36 -7.45
N ASP A 83 1.30 24.20 -7.76
CA ASP A 83 2.28 24.66 -6.79
C ASP A 83 1.64 25.26 -5.54
N ASP A 84 0.44 25.85 -5.62
CA ASP A 84 -0.30 26.46 -4.51
C ASP A 84 -1.42 25.57 -3.92
N GLU A 85 -1.57 24.33 -4.40
CA GLU A 85 -2.66 23.39 -4.09
C GLU A 85 -4.08 23.90 -4.45
N SER A 86 -4.20 24.98 -5.23
CA SER A 86 -5.51 25.52 -5.67
C SER A 86 -6.15 24.73 -6.82
N LYS A 87 -5.41 23.81 -7.44
CA LYS A 87 -5.89 22.91 -8.49
C LYS A 87 -5.25 21.55 -8.34
N ILE A 88 -5.95 20.55 -8.85
CA ILE A 88 -5.48 19.16 -8.91
C ILE A 88 -5.64 18.60 -10.32
N LEU A 89 -4.55 18.07 -10.86
CA LEU A 89 -4.52 17.28 -12.09
C LEU A 89 -4.74 15.81 -11.73
N LEU A 90 -5.76 15.19 -12.30
CA LEU A 90 -6.20 13.84 -11.97
C LEU A 90 -5.96 12.90 -13.16
N LEU A 91 -5.08 11.91 -13.00
CA LEU A 91 -4.87 10.87 -14.01
C LEU A 91 -5.94 9.79 -13.83
N LYS A 92 -6.81 9.62 -14.83
CA LYS A 92 -7.90 8.63 -14.78
C LYS A 92 -7.55 7.31 -15.41
N GLN A 93 -6.79 7.35 -16.50
CA GLN A 93 -6.38 6.18 -17.25
C GLN A 93 -5.03 6.44 -17.88
N SER A 94 -4.13 5.46 -17.84
CA SER A 94 -2.87 5.51 -18.57
C SER A 94 -2.67 4.32 -19.49
N GLN A 95 -2.00 4.59 -20.61
CA GLN A 95 -1.50 3.57 -21.53
C GLN A 95 0.04 3.62 -21.49
N PRO A 96 0.71 2.62 -20.89
CA PRO A 96 2.16 2.59 -20.81
C PRO A 96 2.79 2.42 -22.20
N ILE A 97 3.90 3.13 -22.42
CA ILE A 97 4.75 3.02 -23.63
C ILE A 97 6.11 2.44 -23.23
N TYR A 98 6.71 2.95 -22.16
CA TYR A 98 7.98 2.48 -21.58
C TYR A 98 7.90 2.45 -20.05
N ARG A 99 8.99 2.10 -19.38
CA ARG A 99 9.04 1.96 -17.91
C ARG A 99 8.45 3.15 -17.16
N HIS A 100 8.70 4.37 -17.64
CA HIS A 100 8.29 5.63 -17.03
C HIS A 100 7.59 6.58 -18.02
N SER A 101 7.14 6.07 -19.16
CA SER A 101 6.50 6.88 -20.20
C SER A 101 5.15 6.28 -20.55
N PHE A 102 4.11 7.11 -20.60
CA PHE A 102 2.74 6.69 -20.85
C PHE A 102 1.94 7.83 -21.50
N LEU A 103 0.84 7.48 -22.17
CA LEU A 103 -0.22 8.41 -22.52
C LEU A 103 -1.25 8.43 -21.39
N GLY A 104 -1.79 9.58 -21.04
CA GLY A 104 -2.75 9.71 -19.95
C GLY A 104 -4.02 10.46 -20.35
N ILE A 105 -5.14 10.07 -19.77
CA ILE A 105 -6.41 10.81 -19.80
C ILE A 105 -6.54 11.54 -18.47
N TYR A 106 -6.68 12.86 -18.54
CA TYR A 106 -6.64 13.73 -17.37
C TYR A 106 -7.90 14.59 -17.25
N ASP A 107 -8.33 14.81 -16.01
CA ASP A 107 -9.28 15.85 -15.63
C ASP A 107 -8.56 16.87 -14.72
N VAL A 108 -8.95 18.14 -14.77
CA VAL A 108 -8.47 19.18 -13.83
C VAL A 108 -9.64 19.62 -12.96
N LYS A 109 -9.40 19.76 -11.66
CA LYS A 109 -10.35 20.34 -10.70
C LYS A 109 -9.73 21.48 -9.92
N ASP A 110 -10.59 22.39 -9.48
CA ASP A 110 -10.30 23.42 -8.49
C ASP A 110 -10.47 22.86 -7.07
#